data_AF-A0A920SEN0-F1
#
_entry.id   AF-A0A920SEN0-F1
#
_cell.length_a   1.000
_cell.length_b   1.000
_cell.length_c   1.000
_cell.angle_alpha   90.00
_cell.angle_beta   90.00
_cell.angle_gamma   90.00
#
_symmetry.space_group_name_H-M   'P 1'
#
loop_
_entity.id
_entity.type
_entity.pdbx_description
1 polymer ?
#
loop_
_entity_poly.entity_id
_entity_poly.type
_entity_poly.pdbx_seq_one_letter_code
_entity_poly.pdbx_strand_id
1 'polypeptide(L)'
;MGRTHGVHAEPMTMGLRFALWWDEMTVRRLVSREAIEGLRVGMISGAVGTHATVPPSVEEAVCRELGLKVAKISNQIVQRDRHALFMTTLALIAASLEKFATEIRALQRTELHEVEEPFGKGRLGHHQCLTNEIPNGQSEYAALPGCSAVTR
;
A
#
# COMPACT_ATOMS: atom_id res chain seq x y z
N MET A 1 -6.83 24.12 3.06
CA MET A 1 -6.70 24.56 4.47
C MET A 1 -6.22 23.42 5.36
N GLY A 2 -5.38 23.69 6.36
CA GLY A 2 -5.05 22.72 7.40
C GLY A 2 -6.23 22.48 8.34
N ARG A 3 -6.39 21.24 8.83
CA ARG A 3 -7.53 20.86 9.65
C ARG A 3 -7.10 20.01 10.85
N THR A 4 -7.65 20.31 12.02
CA THR A 4 -7.54 19.51 13.25
C THR A 4 -8.96 19.14 13.69
N HIS A 5 -9.19 17.86 14.03
CA HIS A 5 -10.55 17.35 14.31
C HIS A 5 -11.60 17.65 13.22
N GLY A 6 -11.17 17.86 11.97
CA GLY A 6 -12.04 18.25 10.85
C GLY A 6 -12.37 19.74 10.76
N VAL A 7 -11.91 20.56 11.71
CA VAL A 7 -12.12 22.02 11.76
C VAL A 7 -10.92 22.74 11.13
N HIS A 8 -11.15 23.87 10.45
CA HIS A 8 -10.07 24.70 9.92
C HIS A 8 -9.16 25.19 11.04
N ALA A 9 -7.85 25.00 10.87
CA ALA A 9 -6.82 25.49 11.77
C ALA A 9 -6.05 26.62 11.08
N GLU A 10 -4.93 26.31 10.44
CA GLU A 10 -4.07 27.27 9.75
C GLU A 10 -3.94 26.94 8.26
N PRO A 11 -3.58 27.94 7.42
CA PRO A 11 -3.24 27.68 6.02
C PRO A 11 -2.08 26.69 5.90
N MET A 12 -2.21 25.73 5.00
CA MET A 12 -1.15 24.78 4.68
C MET A 12 -1.14 24.49 3.18
N THR A 13 0.02 24.16 2.64
CA THR A 13 0.15 23.76 1.24
C THR A 13 -0.14 22.26 1.08
N MET A 14 -0.66 21.87 -0.08
CA MET A 14 -0.82 20.45 -0.42
C MET A 14 0.54 19.74 -0.48
N GLY A 15 1.58 20.45 -0.91
CA GLY A 15 2.95 19.95 -0.95
C GLY A 15 3.46 19.49 0.42
N LEU A 16 3.09 20.18 1.50
CA LEU A 16 3.47 19.77 2.86
C LEU A 16 2.84 18.43 3.26
N ARG A 17 1.59 18.14 2.84
CA ARG A 17 0.97 16.81 3.06
C ARG A 17 1.72 15.71 2.31
N PHE A 18 2.01 15.94 1.03
CA PHE A 18 2.72 14.97 0.21
C PHE A 18 4.16 14.75 0.71
N ALA A 19 4.82 15.80 1.19
CA ALA A 19 6.14 15.69 1.81
C ALA A 19 6.09 14.82 3.08
N LEU A 20 5.05 14.99 3.91
CA LEU A 20 4.84 14.14 5.09
C LEU A 20 4.65 12.67 4.70
N TRP A 21 3.83 12.39 3.69
CA TRP A 21 3.61 11.02 3.20
C TRP A 21 4.88 10.43 2.57
N TRP A 22 5.67 11.25 1.87
CA TRP A 22 6.92 10.85 1.25
C TRP A 22 7.99 10.47 2.29
N ASP A 23 8.17 11.32 3.31
CA ASP A 23 9.08 11.04 4.42
C ASP A 23 8.69 9.74 5.12
N GLU A 24 7.39 9.60 5.40
CA GLU A 24 6.82 8.39 5.98
C GLU A 24 7.19 7.14 5.17
N MET A 25 6.91 7.16 3.86
CA MET A 25 7.20 6.04 2.95
C MET A 25 8.69 5.77 2.76
N THR A 26 9.54 6.79 2.89
CA THR A 26 11.00 6.64 2.85
C THR A 26 11.48 5.75 4.01
N VAL A 27 10.96 5.98 5.22
CA VAL A 27 11.25 5.13 6.39
C VAL A 27 10.72 3.71 6.16
N ARG A 28 9.48 3.55 5.68
CA ARG A 28 8.90 2.21 5.43
C ARG A 28 9.69 1.43 4.38
N ARG A 29 10.23 2.12 3.38
CA ARG A 29 11.10 1.51 2.36
C ARG A 29 12.41 0.98 2.94
N LEU A 30 13.01 1.68 3.91
CA LEU A 30 14.21 1.19 4.58
C LEU A 30 13.90 -0.06 5.42
N VAL A 31 12.88 0.04 6.28
CA VAL A 31 12.48 -1.06 7.18
C VAL A 31 12.05 -2.31 6.40
N SER A 32 11.32 -2.14 5.30
CA SER A 32 10.94 -3.29 4.44
C SER A 32 12.13 -3.98 3.80
N ARG A 33 13.16 -3.25 3.38
CA ARG A 33 14.40 -3.87 2.89
C ARG A 33 15.08 -4.71 3.97
N GLU A 34 15.17 -4.20 5.19
CA GLU A 34 15.74 -4.94 6.32
C GLU A 34 14.91 -6.18 6.67
N ALA A 35 13.58 -6.06 6.69
CA ALA A 35 12.68 -7.18 6.94
C ALA A 35 12.79 -8.27 5.87
N ILE A 36 12.87 -7.89 4.59
CA ILE A 36 13.12 -8.83 3.48
C ILE A 36 14.48 -9.52 3.66
N GLU A 37 15.53 -8.76 3.96
CA GLU A 37 16.87 -9.32 4.18
C GLU A 37 16.94 -10.25 5.40
N GLY A 38 16.15 -9.97 6.44
CA GLY A 38 16.00 -10.82 7.62
C GLY A 38 15.23 -12.11 7.34
N LEU A 39 14.25 -12.08 6.42
CA LEU A 39 13.49 -13.24 6.00
C LEU A 39 14.22 -14.09 4.95
N ARG A 40 15.18 -13.52 4.21
CA ARG A 40 15.95 -14.16 3.13
C ARG A 40 16.99 -15.16 3.66
N VAL A 41 16.52 -16.19 4.35
CA VAL A 41 17.33 -17.29 4.88
C VAL A 41 16.78 -18.65 4.43
N GLY A 42 17.68 -19.54 4.05
CA GLY A 42 17.40 -20.94 3.78
C GLY A 42 17.88 -21.83 4.93
N MET A 43 17.31 -23.03 5.01
CA MET A 43 17.72 -24.05 5.96
C MET A 43 17.58 -25.46 5.37
N ILE A 44 18.66 -26.24 5.46
CA ILE A 44 18.74 -27.67 5.09
C ILE A 44 19.64 -28.39 6.10
N SER A 45 19.17 -28.49 7.35
CA SER A 45 19.96 -28.98 8.49
C SER A 45 19.50 -30.33 9.06
N GLY A 46 18.53 -30.98 8.41
CA GLY A 46 17.97 -32.28 8.79
C GLY A 46 16.84 -32.20 9.82
N ALA A 47 16.47 -33.33 10.44
CA ALA A 47 15.26 -33.44 11.25
C ALA A 47 15.22 -32.51 12.48
N VAL A 48 16.38 -32.23 13.09
CA VAL A 48 16.49 -31.46 14.33
C VAL A 48 17.51 -30.31 14.26
N GLY A 49 18.05 -30.02 13.08
CA GLY A 49 19.00 -28.92 12.88
C GLY A 49 20.47 -29.22 13.22
N THR A 50 20.83 -30.49 13.40
CA THR A 50 22.18 -30.90 13.82
C THR A 50 23.12 -31.25 12.67
N HIS A 51 22.68 -31.20 11.42
CA HIS A 51 23.45 -31.62 10.25
C HIS A 51 23.95 -33.08 10.30
N ALA A 52 23.32 -33.94 11.11
CA ALA A 52 23.74 -35.33 11.27
C ALA A 52 23.59 -36.17 9.99
N THR A 53 22.61 -35.84 9.15
CA THR A 53 22.33 -36.56 7.89
C THR A 53 22.70 -35.75 6.65
N VAL A 54 22.74 -34.42 6.77
CA VAL A 54 23.02 -33.50 5.66
C VAL A 54 24.22 -32.64 6.03
N PRO A 55 25.34 -32.73 5.30
CA PRO A 55 26.52 -31.92 5.60
C PRO A 55 26.24 -30.43 5.34
N PRO A 56 26.80 -29.50 6.14
CA PRO A 56 26.58 -28.06 5.98
C PRO A 56 26.95 -27.51 4.59
N SER A 57 27.90 -28.13 3.90
CA SER A 57 28.31 -27.73 2.54
C SER A 57 27.17 -27.82 1.51
N VAL A 58 26.23 -28.75 1.70
CA VAL A 58 25.05 -28.88 0.82
C VAL A 58 24.08 -27.72 1.05
N GLU A 59 23.85 -27.34 2.32
CA GLU A 59 23.02 -26.19 2.66
C GLU A 59 23.61 -24.88 2.08
N GLU A 60 24.92 -24.68 2.23
CA GLU A 60 25.62 -23.53 1.67
C GLU A 60 25.53 -23.46 0.14
N ALA A 61 25.68 -24.60 -0.55
CA ALA A 61 25.59 -24.68 -2.00
C ALA A 61 24.18 -24.31 -2.49
N VAL A 62 23.15 -24.92 -1.89
CA VAL A 62 21.75 -24.67 -2.28
C VAL A 62 21.32 -23.25 -1.94
N CYS A 63 21.66 -22.74 -0.75
CA CYS A 63 21.34 -21.37 -0.37
C CYS A 63 22.01 -20.36 -1.32
N ARG A 64 23.25 -20.62 -1.75
CA ARG A 64 23.96 -19.77 -2.70
C ARG A 64 23.29 -19.76 -4.07
N GLU A 65 22.88 -20.92 -4.58
CA GLU A 65 22.18 -21.03 -5.86
C GLU A 65 20.83 -20.30 -5.84
N LEU A 66 20.13 -20.35 -4.70
CA LEU A 66 18.84 -19.65 -4.50
C LEU A 66 18.98 -18.17 -4.09
N GLY A 67 20.21 -17.66 -3.91
CA GLY A 67 20.44 -16.28 -3.47
C GLY A 67 19.97 -16.00 -2.02
N LEU A 68 19.92 -17.04 -1.19
CA LEU A 68 19.54 -17.01 0.23
C LEU A 68 20.78 -17.02 1.13
N LYS A 69 20.64 -16.48 2.34
CA LYS A 69 21.65 -16.64 3.40
C LYS A 69 21.39 -17.94 4.15
N VAL A 70 22.44 -18.57 4.66
CA VAL A 70 22.29 -19.75 5.53
C VAL A 70 21.81 -19.32 6.92
N ALA A 71 20.83 -20.03 7.47
CA ALA A 71 20.38 -19.82 8.85
C ALA A 71 21.49 -20.25 9.83
N LYS A 72 22.02 -19.29 10.62
CA LYS A 72 23.15 -19.54 11.55
C LYS A 72 22.95 -20.76 12.47
N ILE A 73 21.75 -20.88 13.04
CA ILE A 73 21.31 -21.98 13.88
C ILE A 73 19.85 -22.22 13.55
N SER A 74 19.48 -23.49 13.44
CA SER A 74 18.13 -23.91 13.13
C SER A 74 17.73 -25.13 13.95
N ASN A 75 16.42 -25.36 14.04
CA ASN A 75 15.86 -26.65 14.43
C ASN A 75 15.21 -27.26 13.18
N GLN A 76 14.05 -27.91 13.28
CA GLN A 76 13.30 -28.40 12.13
C GLN A 76 12.70 -27.28 11.25
N ILE A 77 12.53 -26.06 11.76
CA ILE A 77 11.84 -24.95 11.11
C ILE A 77 12.66 -23.66 11.23
N VAL A 78 12.59 -22.81 10.21
CA VAL A 78 13.17 -21.47 10.29
C VAL A 78 12.44 -20.70 11.40
N GLN A 79 13.19 -19.98 12.23
CA GLN A 79 12.62 -19.25 13.36
C GLN A 79 11.55 -18.25 12.88
N ARG A 80 10.39 -18.27 13.56
CA ARG A 80 9.18 -17.56 13.14
C ARG A 80 9.19 -16.06 13.46
N ASP A 81 10.12 -15.61 14.30
CA ASP A 81 10.40 -14.19 14.57
C ASP A 81 10.66 -13.41 13.27
N ARG A 82 11.39 -14.01 12.32
CA ARG A 82 11.66 -13.43 10.99
C ARG A 82 10.38 -13.18 10.20
N HIS A 83 9.45 -14.13 10.26
CA HIS A 83 8.16 -14.05 9.60
C HIS A 83 7.28 -12.98 10.26
N ALA A 84 7.28 -12.94 11.60
CA ALA A 84 6.53 -11.95 12.36
C ALA A 84 7.02 -10.52 12.06
N LEU A 85 8.33 -10.29 11.97
CA LEU A 85 8.90 -9.00 11.60
C LEU A 85 8.46 -8.56 10.20
N PHE A 86 8.52 -9.47 9.22
CA PHE A 86 8.09 -9.21 7.85
C PHE A 86 6.59 -8.88 7.78
N MET A 87 5.74 -9.70 8.42
CA MET A 87 4.29 -9.47 8.46
C MET A 87 3.94 -8.15 9.15
N THR A 88 4.62 -7.80 10.24
CA THR A 88 4.42 -6.53 10.95
C THR A 88 4.79 -5.35 10.05
N THR A 89 5.88 -5.46 9.30
CA THR A 89 6.32 -4.40 8.39
C THR A 89 5.32 -4.20 7.24
N LEU A 90 4.74 -5.28 6.71
CA LEU A 90 3.65 -5.19 5.72
C LEU A 90 2.42 -4.51 6.31
N ALA A 91 2.04 -4.85 7.54
CA ALA A 91 0.92 -4.22 8.23
C ALA A 91 1.14 -2.70 8.44
N LEU A 92 2.35 -2.28 8.76
CA LEU A 92 2.70 -0.86 8.90
C LEU A 92 2.62 -0.10 7.57
N ILE A 93 3.04 -0.72 6.46
CA ILE A 93 2.88 -0.13 5.13
C ILE A 93 1.39 0.00 4.78
N ALA A 94 0.60 -1.03 5.06
CA ALA A 94 -0.84 -1.01 4.82
C ALA A 94 -1.53 0.11 5.63
N ALA A 95 -1.17 0.30 6.90
CA ALA A 95 -1.69 1.37 7.74
C ALA A 95 -1.33 2.77 7.19
N SER A 96 -0.11 2.96 6.66
CA SER A 96 0.28 4.20 5.98
C SER A 96 -0.59 4.46 4.74
N LEU A 97 -0.83 3.43 3.91
CA LEU A 97 -1.68 3.55 2.72
C LEU A 97 -3.14 3.84 3.07
N GLU A 98 -3.67 3.20 4.13
CA GLU A 98 -5.01 3.47 4.65
C GLU A 98 -5.15 4.93 5.10
N LYS A 99 -4.13 5.48 5.77
CA LYS A 99 -4.11 6.88 6.17
C LYS A 99 -4.21 7.80 4.95
N PHE A 100 -3.41 7.55 3.91
CA PHE A 100 -3.44 8.35 2.68
C PHE A 100 -4.78 8.26 1.97
N ALA A 101 -5.34 7.04 1.85
CA ALA A 101 -6.64 6.82 1.22
C ALA A 101 -7.78 7.52 1.99
N THR A 102 -7.73 7.50 3.32
CA THR A 102 -8.71 8.17 4.17
C THR A 102 -8.64 9.69 4.01
N GLU A 103 -7.43 10.25 3.88
CA GLU A 103 -7.23 11.68 3.64
C GLU A 103 -7.71 12.10 2.24
N ILE A 104 -7.39 11.32 1.19
CA ILE A 104 -7.89 11.56 -0.18
C ILE A 104 -9.42 11.54 -0.19
N ARG A 105 -10.04 10.52 0.42
CA ARG A 105 -11.50 10.41 0.53
C ARG A 105 -12.12 11.59 1.27
N ALA A 106 -11.46 12.10 2.31
CA ALA A 106 -11.92 13.28 3.03
C ALA A 106 -11.88 14.54 2.17
N LEU A 107 -10.82 14.72 1.37
CA LEU A 107 -10.65 15.86 0.47
C LEU A 107 -11.57 15.81 -0.77
N GLN A 108 -11.99 14.60 -1.18
CA GLN A 108 -12.96 14.37 -2.27
C GLN A 108 -14.42 14.63 -1.88
N ARG A 109 -14.72 14.87 -0.60
CA ARG A 109 -16.08 15.16 -0.15
C ARG A 109 -16.67 16.35 -0.91
N THR A 110 -17.97 16.28 -1.21
CA THR A 110 -18.70 17.28 -1.98
C THR A 110 -18.59 18.70 -1.41
N GLU A 111 -18.44 18.84 -0.09
CA GLU A 111 -18.32 20.14 0.58
C GLU A 111 -16.91 20.74 0.48
N LEU A 112 -15.90 19.93 0.18
CA LEU A 112 -14.50 20.35 0.11
C LEU A 112 -13.99 20.40 -1.32
N HIS A 113 -14.11 19.27 -2.02
CA HIS A 113 -13.70 19.07 -3.41
C HIS A 113 -12.29 19.64 -3.70
N GLU A 114 -11.33 19.40 -2.79
CA GLU A 114 -9.94 19.87 -2.91
C GLU A 114 -9.10 18.95 -3.83
N VAL A 115 -9.50 17.69 -3.97
CA VAL A 115 -8.85 16.68 -4.84
C VAL A 115 -9.90 15.76 -5.45
N GLU A 116 -9.56 15.10 -6.56
CA GLU A 116 -10.40 14.10 -7.22
C GLU A 116 -9.52 12.95 -7.77
N GLU A 117 -9.97 11.71 -7.61
CA GLU A 117 -9.35 10.55 -8.23
C GLU A 117 -9.67 10.54 -9.74
N PRO A 118 -8.71 10.20 -10.61
CA PRO A 118 -8.94 10.16 -12.04
C PRO A 118 -9.94 9.06 -12.40
N PHE A 119 -11.06 9.43 -13.01
CA PHE A 119 -12.00 8.48 -13.61
C PHE A 119 -11.57 8.12 -15.04
N GLY A 120 -11.60 6.82 -15.36
CA GLY A 120 -11.36 6.36 -16.73
C GLY A 120 -12.46 6.79 -17.68
N LYS A 121 -12.10 7.11 -18.94
CA LYS A 121 -13.08 7.42 -20.01
C LYS A 121 -14.14 6.30 -20.08
N GLY A 122 -15.39 6.63 -19.78
CA GLY A 122 -16.54 5.71 -19.82
C GLY A 122 -17.07 5.21 -18.47
N ARG A 123 -16.42 5.55 -17.35
CA ARG A 123 -17.02 5.36 -16.02
C ARG A 123 -17.57 6.68 -15.51
N LEU A 124 -18.85 6.94 -15.76
CA LEU A 124 -19.58 7.97 -15.02
C LEU A 124 -19.65 7.51 -13.56
N GLY A 125 -18.87 8.15 -12.69
CA GLY A 125 -19.05 8.00 -11.26
C GLY A 125 -20.46 8.44 -10.90
N HIS A 126 -21.20 7.63 -10.15
CA HIS A 126 -22.60 7.90 -9.81
C HIS A 126 -22.82 9.26 -9.11
N HIS A 127 -21.76 9.86 -8.56
CA HIS A 127 -21.76 11.17 -7.92
C HIS A 127 -21.64 12.35 -8.90
N GLN A 128 -21.10 12.14 -10.12
CA GLN A 128 -20.85 13.21 -11.09
C GLN A 128 -22.11 13.60 -11.87
N CYS A 129 -23.16 12.77 -11.86
CA CYS A 129 -24.46 13.12 -12.44
C CYS A 129 -25.20 14.24 -11.67
N LEU A 130 -24.77 14.58 -10.44
CA LEU A 130 -25.51 15.52 -9.60
C LEU A 130 -25.03 16.97 -9.68
N THR A 131 -23.81 17.24 -10.18
CA THR A 131 -23.18 18.54 -9.95
C THR A 131 -22.72 19.33 -11.18
N ASN A 132 -22.77 18.83 -12.42
CA ASN A 132 -22.37 19.64 -13.57
C ASN A 132 -23.23 19.40 -14.82
N GLU A 133 -23.64 20.51 -15.44
CA GLU A 133 -24.12 20.56 -16.81
C GLU A 133 -23.17 19.77 -17.71
N ILE A 134 -23.71 18.79 -18.43
CA ILE A 134 -22.98 18.07 -19.47
C ILE A 134 -22.50 19.12 -20.47
N PRO A 135 -21.19 19.32 -20.70
CA PRO A 135 -20.71 20.27 -21.68
C PRO A 135 -21.35 19.95 -23.04
N ASN A 136 -22.05 20.93 -23.61
CA ASN A 136 -22.68 20.85 -24.93
C ASN A 136 -21.62 20.47 -25.98
N GLY A 137 -21.52 19.16 -26.25
CA GLY A 137 -20.45 18.58 -27.06
C GLY A 137 -20.22 17.09 -26.83
N GLN A 138 -20.85 16.48 -25.83
CA GLN A 138 -20.83 15.02 -25.59
C GLN A 138 -22.26 14.44 -25.50
N SER A 139 -23.17 14.90 -26.36
CA SER A 139 -24.58 14.47 -26.36
C SER A 139 -24.81 13.02 -26.84
N GLU A 140 -23.79 12.35 -27.37
CA GLU A 140 -23.97 11.05 -28.04
C GLU A 140 -23.97 9.84 -27.08
N TYR A 141 -23.77 10.05 -25.77
CA TYR A 141 -23.76 8.97 -24.77
C TYR A 141 -24.92 9.02 -23.76
N ALA A 142 -25.93 9.85 -23.98
CA ALA A 142 -27.11 9.98 -23.10
C ALA A 142 -28.17 8.87 -23.27
N ALA A 143 -27.80 7.73 -23.88
CA ALA A 143 -28.71 6.58 -24.07
C ALA A 143 -28.29 5.40 -23.18
N LEU A 144 -28.37 5.57 -21.86
CA LEU A 144 -28.41 4.42 -20.93
C LEU A 144 -29.66 4.52 -20.06
N PRO A 145 -30.45 3.44 -19.95
CA PRO A 145 -31.74 3.46 -19.29
C PRO A 145 -31.54 3.56 -17.78
N GLY A 146 -31.98 4.68 -17.18
CA GLY A 146 -31.99 4.84 -15.72
C GLY A 146 -31.77 6.26 -15.20
N CYS A 147 -31.25 7.18 -16.01
CA CYS A 147 -31.22 8.60 -15.66
C CYS A 147 -32.48 9.30 -16.20
N SER A 148 -33.52 9.40 -15.37
CA SER A 148 -34.58 10.38 -15.59
C SER A 148 -33.97 11.77 -15.44
N ALA A 149 -33.64 12.40 -16.57
CA ALA A 149 -33.28 13.81 -16.62
C ALA A 149 -34.45 14.62 -16.05
N VAL A 150 -34.26 15.24 -14.90
CA VAL A 150 -35.18 16.28 -14.42
C VAL A 150 -34.85 17.52 -15.23
N THR A 151 -35.54 17.68 -16.36
CA THR A 151 -35.59 18.94 -17.11
C THR A 151 -36.36 19.97 -16.28
N ARG A 152 -35.72 21.10 -15.98
CA ARG A 152 -36.41 22.38 -15.77
C ARG A 152 -36.22 23.25 -16.99
#